data_AF-A0A1B8DUG2-F1
#
_entry.id   AF-A0A1B8DUG2-F1
#
_cell.length_a   1.000
_cell.length_b   1.000
_cell.length_c   1.000
_cell.angle_alpha   90.00
_cell.angle_beta   90.00
_cell.angle_gamma   90.00
#
_symmetry.space_group_name_H-M   'P 1'
#
loop_
_entity.id
_entity.type
_entity.pdbx_description
1 polymer ?
#
loop_
_entity_poly.entity_id
_entity_poly.type
_entity_poly.pdbx_seq_one_letter_code
_entity_poly.pdbx_strand_id
1 'polypeptide(L)'
;MASQSTIALPEHVTLPFDLRTDPEAFHKPENIKLLRNLFPGNCGLSMDGMFLIFLQTKMPPKPWPKSVAGLPPYFAPRMGRQYIPGLIGEFVRMRNGSIVDDINGRDMVDWEPLFYIVMNHFREIGVSITEVMYWRDYVAVILQHRRVDTARLPQKVANIAVSYCYEDGNQPQLLRTLTPAKGRRTDDSVFLDSYDTGFIEGSFKVTSFQRVIAGEGSSEQQWVFTIWLYMGQDSADALPPVYGRAIFTVDGCVLGFARYAPENGQMKNWCSGVAADEFIDRLHNC
;
A
#
# COMPACT_ATOMS: atom_id res chain seq x y z
N MET A 1 -9.91 6.14 -45.53
CA MET A 1 -9.77 6.15 -44.05
C MET A 1 -8.65 5.20 -43.70
N ALA A 2 -7.64 5.63 -42.93
CA ALA A 2 -6.56 4.75 -42.49
C ALA A 2 -6.94 4.14 -41.13
N SER A 3 -7.06 2.82 -41.05
CA SER A 3 -7.21 2.16 -39.76
C SER A 3 -5.86 2.17 -39.05
N GLN A 4 -5.77 2.83 -37.90
CA GLN A 4 -4.59 2.72 -37.05
C GLN A 4 -4.63 1.34 -36.39
N SER A 5 -3.75 0.44 -36.80
CA SER A 5 -3.54 -0.82 -36.09
C SER A 5 -3.02 -0.50 -34.68
N THR A 6 -3.90 -0.62 -33.68
CA THR A 6 -3.54 -0.50 -32.28
C THR A 6 -2.56 -1.62 -31.93
N ILE A 7 -1.26 -1.32 -31.94
CA ILE A 7 -0.24 -2.26 -31.45
C ILE A 7 -0.51 -2.47 -29.96
N ALA A 8 -0.90 -3.70 -29.60
CA ALA A 8 -1.07 -4.07 -28.20
C ALA A 8 0.29 -3.94 -27.48
N LEU A 9 0.31 -3.19 -26.38
CA LEU A 9 1.51 -3.07 -25.56
C LEU A 9 1.82 -4.40 -24.87
N PRO A 10 3.10 -4.78 -24.71
CA PRO A 10 3.48 -5.93 -23.91
C PRO A 10 2.93 -5.85 -22.49
N GLU A 11 2.59 -6.99 -21.90
CA GLU A 11 2.09 -7.10 -20.53
C GLU A 11 3.08 -6.53 -19.49
N HIS A 12 4.38 -6.64 -19.75
CA HIS A 12 5.44 -5.97 -19.00
C HIS A 12 6.36 -5.21 -19.96
N VAL A 13 6.48 -3.89 -19.77
CA VAL A 13 7.34 -3.02 -20.59
C VAL A 13 8.72 -2.90 -19.95
N THR A 14 9.59 -3.86 -20.27
CA THR A 14 11.00 -3.83 -19.89
C THR A 14 11.73 -2.70 -20.63
N LEU A 15 12.53 -1.93 -19.90
CA LEU A 15 13.33 -0.82 -20.42
C LEU A 15 14.82 -1.01 -20.01
N PRO A 16 15.76 -0.20 -20.52
CA PRO A 16 17.19 -0.28 -20.16
C PRO A 16 17.51 0.06 -18.68
N PHE A 17 16.49 0.23 -17.83
CA PHE A 17 16.57 0.55 -16.42
C PHE A 17 15.34 -0.05 -15.71
N ASP A 18 15.48 -0.40 -14.42
CA ASP A 18 14.39 -0.85 -13.56
C ASP A 18 14.32 0.08 -12.34
N LEU A 19 13.22 0.84 -12.23
CA LEU A 19 13.00 1.89 -11.24
C LEU A 19 12.87 1.37 -9.81
N ARG A 20 12.68 0.06 -9.61
CA ARG A 20 12.76 -0.59 -8.28
C ARG A 20 14.21 -0.73 -7.81
N THR A 21 15.16 -0.75 -8.73
CA THR A 21 16.60 -0.96 -8.46
C THR A 21 17.43 0.32 -8.58
N ASP A 22 17.07 1.21 -9.52
CA ASP A 22 17.65 2.55 -9.69
C ASP A 22 16.50 3.58 -9.80
N PRO A 23 15.94 4.05 -8.68
CA PRO A 23 14.90 5.09 -8.70
C PRO A 23 15.40 6.40 -9.34
N GLU A 24 16.69 6.72 -9.19
CA GLU A 24 17.31 7.90 -9.80
C GLU A 24 17.33 7.82 -11.34
N ALA A 25 17.16 6.63 -11.93
CA ALA A 25 16.91 6.50 -13.37
C ALA A 25 15.65 7.24 -13.83
N PHE A 26 14.67 7.51 -12.96
CA PHE A 26 13.50 8.32 -13.30
C PHE A 26 13.86 9.78 -13.60
N HIS A 27 14.92 10.33 -12.99
CA HIS A 27 15.31 11.73 -13.15
C HIS A 27 16.22 11.99 -14.36
N LYS A 28 16.73 10.93 -15.01
CA LYS A 28 17.61 11.01 -16.19
C LYS A 28 16.81 11.49 -17.43
N PRO A 29 17.17 12.60 -18.10
CA PRO A 29 16.35 13.22 -19.16
C PRO A 29 15.98 12.30 -20.33
N GLU A 30 16.90 11.41 -20.71
CA GLU A 30 16.72 10.37 -21.73
C GLU A 30 15.65 9.34 -21.34
N ASN A 31 15.59 8.95 -20.07
CA ASN A 31 14.60 8.04 -19.53
C ASN A 31 13.24 8.72 -19.42
N ILE A 32 13.18 9.98 -18.94
CA ILE A 32 11.95 10.80 -18.96
C ILE A 32 11.40 10.90 -20.39
N LYS A 33 12.27 11.13 -21.38
CA LYS A 33 11.87 11.22 -22.80
C LYS A 33 11.34 9.89 -23.32
N LEU A 34 11.98 8.77 -22.99
CA LEU A 34 11.50 7.44 -23.38
C LEU A 34 10.14 7.14 -22.75
N LEU A 35 10.00 7.32 -21.44
CA LEU A 35 8.74 7.12 -20.70
C LEU A 35 7.61 8.01 -21.22
N ARG A 36 7.89 9.28 -21.57
CA ARG A 36 6.87 10.17 -22.17
C ARG A 36 6.30 9.63 -23.48
N ASN A 37 7.10 8.93 -24.27
CA ASN A 37 6.73 8.43 -25.59
C ASN A 37 5.99 7.07 -25.57
N LEU A 38 5.93 6.38 -24.42
CA LEU A 38 5.28 5.06 -24.32
C LEU A 38 3.76 5.10 -24.58
N PHE A 39 3.10 6.20 -24.21
CA PHE A 39 1.65 6.35 -24.32
C PHE A 39 1.28 7.66 -25.02
N PRO A 40 0.58 7.61 -26.18
CA PRO A 40 0.08 8.81 -26.85
C PRO A 40 -0.82 9.64 -25.95
N GLY A 41 -0.65 10.96 -25.94
CA GLY A 41 -1.44 11.88 -25.10
C GLY A 41 -0.93 12.06 -23.67
N ASN A 42 0.22 11.48 -23.31
CA ASN A 42 0.92 11.74 -22.06
C ASN A 42 1.32 13.23 -21.94
N CYS A 43 0.80 13.91 -20.92
CA CYS A 43 1.09 15.32 -20.62
C CYS A 43 2.00 15.53 -19.39
N GLY A 44 2.42 14.46 -18.71
CA GLY A 44 3.32 14.56 -17.56
C GLY A 44 3.59 13.21 -16.89
N LEU A 45 4.73 13.12 -16.18
CA LEU A 45 5.14 11.94 -15.44
C LEU A 45 5.40 12.28 -13.97
N SER A 46 5.11 11.34 -13.08
CA SER A 46 5.59 11.32 -11.70
C SER A 46 5.95 9.90 -11.31
N MET A 47 6.71 9.75 -10.22
CA MET A 47 6.97 8.49 -9.55
C MET A 47 6.84 8.73 -8.05
N ASP A 48 6.27 7.78 -7.30
CA ASP A 48 6.13 7.84 -5.83
C ASP A 48 6.89 6.71 -5.11
N GLY A 49 7.67 5.93 -5.86
CA GLY A 49 8.42 4.76 -5.37
C GLY A 49 7.64 3.44 -5.42
N MET A 50 6.32 3.48 -5.68
CA MET A 50 5.46 2.29 -5.83
C MET A 50 4.74 2.24 -7.18
N PHE A 51 4.58 3.39 -7.84
CA PHE A 51 3.86 3.54 -9.10
C PHE A 51 4.61 4.47 -10.03
N LEU A 52 4.53 4.16 -11.33
CA LEU A 52 4.94 5.08 -12.39
C LEU A 52 3.69 5.80 -12.91
N ILE A 53 3.52 7.06 -12.54
CA ILE A 53 2.30 7.83 -12.77
C ILE A 53 2.36 8.52 -14.14
N PHE A 54 1.45 8.15 -15.02
CA PHE A 54 1.24 8.73 -16.34
C PHE A 54 0.05 9.68 -16.32
N LEU A 55 0.31 10.98 -16.55
CA LEU A 55 -0.76 11.96 -16.70
C LEU A 55 -1.28 11.94 -18.14
N GLN A 56 -2.57 11.65 -18.32
CA GLN A 56 -3.19 11.57 -19.64
C GLN A 56 -4.57 12.23 -19.62
N THR A 57 -4.79 13.21 -20.50
CA THR A 57 -6.09 13.91 -20.61
C THR A 57 -7.23 13.00 -21.09
N LYS A 58 -6.88 11.84 -21.66
CA LYS A 58 -7.78 10.73 -22.00
C LYS A 58 -7.02 9.43 -21.70
N MET A 59 -7.66 8.48 -21.01
CA MET A 59 -7.05 7.18 -20.69
C MET A 59 -6.61 6.43 -21.97
N PRO A 60 -5.53 5.62 -21.91
CA PRO A 60 -5.13 4.78 -23.03
C PRO A 60 -6.13 3.62 -23.19
N PRO A 61 -6.29 3.03 -24.39
CA PRO A 61 -7.10 1.83 -24.55
C PRO A 61 -6.53 0.68 -23.72
N LYS A 62 -7.40 -0.12 -23.07
CA LYS A 62 -7.02 -1.39 -22.42
C LYS A 62 -6.73 -2.46 -23.49
N PRO A 63 -5.91 -3.50 -23.21
CA PRO A 63 -5.20 -3.75 -21.95
C PRO A 63 -4.07 -2.76 -21.68
N TRP A 64 -3.78 -2.54 -20.40
CA TRP A 64 -2.63 -1.77 -19.95
C TRP A 64 -1.53 -2.72 -19.47
N PRO A 65 -0.24 -2.36 -19.60
CA PRO A 65 0.84 -3.16 -19.01
C PRO A 65 0.71 -3.23 -17.48
N LYS A 66 1.05 -4.39 -16.90
CA LYS A 66 1.15 -4.62 -15.46
C LYS A 66 2.36 -3.92 -14.84
N SER A 67 3.46 -3.76 -15.57
CA SER A 67 4.60 -2.94 -15.15
C SER A 67 5.34 -2.26 -16.31
N VAL A 68 6.01 -1.16 -16.00
CA VAL A 68 6.83 -0.35 -16.91
C VAL A 68 8.12 0.03 -16.17
N ALA A 69 9.28 -0.38 -16.68
CA ALA A 69 10.56 -0.28 -15.96
C ALA A 69 10.48 -0.78 -14.50
N GLY A 70 9.86 -1.95 -14.30
CA GLY A 70 9.71 -2.60 -13.00
C GLY A 70 8.47 -2.17 -12.20
N LEU A 71 8.09 -0.89 -12.21
CA LEU A 71 6.97 -0.36 -11.42
C LEU A 71 5.61 -0.51 -12.13
N PRO A 72 4.50 -0.79 -11.41
CA PRO A 72 3.15 -0.71 -11.97
C PRO A 72 2.80 0.70 -12.48
N PRO A 73 2.24 0.83 -13.71
CA PRO A 73 1.80 2.12 -14.22
C PRO A 73 0.46 2.53 -13.60
N TYR A 74 0.28 3.83 -13.36
CA TYR A 74 -0.99 4.40 -12.88
C TYR A 74 -1.40 5.57 -13.76
N PHE A 75 -2.62 5.54 -14.31
CA PHE A 75 -3.10 6.54 -15.27
C PHE A 75 -4.05 7.55 -14.60
N ALA A 76 -3.73 8.84 -14.67
CA ALA A 76 -4.49 9.90 -14.01
C ALA A 76 -4.72 11.13 -14.92
N PRO A 77 -5.88 11.82 -14.85
CA PRO A 77 -6.17 12.96 -15.73
C PRO A 77 -5.46 14.28 -15.35
N ARG A 78 -4.90 14.36 -14.13
CA ARG A 78 -4.17 15.55 -13.62
C ARG A 78 -3.26 15.16 -12.46
N MET A 79 -2.13 15.85 -12.31
CA MET A 79 -1.35 15.77 -11.06
C MET A 79 -2.07 16.55 -9.96
N GLY A 80 -2.09 15.99 -8.76
CA GLY A 80 -2.58 16.65 -7.56
C GLY A 80 -2.49 15.72 -6.35
N ARG A 81 -2.51 16.28 -5.14
CA ARG A 81 -2.45 15.54 -3.86
C ARG A 81 -3.53 14.47 -3.65
N GLN A 82 -4.49 14.36 -4.58
CA GLN A 82 -5.65 13.49 -4.52
C GLN A 82 -5.52 12.22 -5.40
N TYR A 83 -4.48 12.10 -6.23
CA TYR A 83 -4.33 11.01 -7.22
C TYR A 83 -2.97 10.29 -7.15
N ILE A 84 -2.16 10.59 -6.15
CA ILE A 84 -1.22 9.64 -5.54
C ILE A 84 -2.06 8.80 -4.55
N PRO A 85 -1.68 7.56 -4.17
CA PRO A 85 -2.17 6.90 -2.96
C PRO A 85 -1.76 7.71 -1.70
N GLY A 86 -2.43 8.84 -1.51
CA GLY A 86 -2.36 9.65 -0.33
C GLY A 86 -3.24 9.09 0.77
N LEU A 87 -2.85 9.38 2.01
CA LEU A 87 -3.62 9.12 3.20
C LEU A 87 -4.88 10.00 3.22
N ILE A 88 -6.07 9.37 3.26
CA ILE A 88 -7.36 10.09 3.27
C ILE A 88 -7.61 10.67 4.66
N GLY A 89 -7.45 11.99 4.79
CA GLY A 89 -7.84 12.74 5.97
C GLY A 89 -7.85 14.24 5.71
N GLU A 90 -8.44 15.02 6.62
CA GLU A 90 -8.14 16.45 6.67
C GLU A 90 -6.70 16.62 7.17
N PHE A 91 -5.80 17.06 6.30
CA PHE A 91 -4.39 17.27 6.63
C PHE A 91 -4.23 18.31 7.75
N VAL A 92 -4.01 17.81 8.96
CA VAL A 92 -3.73 18.62 10.16
C VAL A 92 -2.48 19.48 9.93
N ARG A 93 -2.61 20.79 10.07
CA ARG A 93 -1.47 21.74 10.02
C ARG A 93 -0.76 21.79 11.37
N MET A 94 0.30 21.00 11.51
CA MET A 94 1.10 20.92 12.74
C MET A 94 2.23 21.96 12.81
N ARG A 95 2.77 22.16 14.01
CA ARG A 95 3.92 23.05 14.31
C ARG A 95 5.00 22.44 15.22
N ASN A 96 4.77 21.22 15.74
CA ASN A 96 5.58 20.61 16.79
C ASN A 96 6.45 19.47 16.24
N GLY A 97 7.54 19.17 16.95
CA GLY A 97 8.72 18.49 16.41
C GLY A 97 8.65 16.97 16.22
N SER A 98 9.77 16.32 16.52
CA SER A 98 10.03 14.91 16.28
C SER A 98 9.90 14.07 17.55
N ILE A 99 9.54 12.80 17.41
CA ILE A 99 9.56 11.82 18.51
C ILE A 99 11.00 11.37 18.81
N VAL A 100 11.84 11.21 17.77
CA VAL A 100 13.21 10.68 17.88
C VAL A 100 14.03 11.14 16.67
N ASP A 101 15.27 11.57 16.88
CA ASP A 101 16.10 12.28 15.87
C ASP A 101 17.49 11.67 15.63
N ASP A 102 17.94 10.73 16.47
CA ASP A 102 19.19 9.96 16.33
C ASP A 102 19.05 8.74 15.39
N ILE A 103 17.82 8.29 15.16
CA ILE A 103 17.50 7.20 14.22
C ILE A 103 17.18 7.79 12.83
N ASN A 104 17.69 7.16 11.76
CA ASN A 104 17.23 7.39 10.40
C ASN A 104 16.17 6.34 10.01
N GLY A 105 14.91 6.77 9.95
CA GLY A 105 13.77 5.92 9.62
C GLY A 105 13.58 5.66 8.12
N ARG A 106 14.44 6.20 7.24
CA ARG A 106 14.35 5.96 5.80
C ARG A 106 14.92 4.59 5.42
N ASP A 107 14.18 3.86 4.59
CA ASP A 107 14.57 2.58 3.97
C ASP A 107 14.89 1.46 4.99
N MET A 108 14.20 1.45 6.14
CA MET A 108 14.33 0.41 7.17
C MET A 108 13.76 -0.92 6.68
N VAL A 109 14.59 -1.96 6.68
CA VAL A 109 14.19 -3.35 6.42
C VAL A 109 13.50 -3.97 7.64
N ASP A 110 14.01 -3.67 8.83
CA ASP A 110 13.37 -3.94 10.12
C ASP A 110 12.91 -2.60 10.70
N TRP A 111 11.59 -2.40 10.75
CA TRP A 111 10.94 -1.20 11.30
C TRP A 111 10.16 -1.49 12.60
N GLU A 112 10.25 -2.71 13.15
CA GLU A 112 9.56 -3.09 14.39
C GLU A 112 9.98 -2.22 15.60
N PRO A 113 11.28 -1.84 15.77
CA PRO A 113 11.67 -0.85 16.79
C PRO A 113 10.99 0.52 16.61
N LEU A 114 10.75 0.94 15.36
CA LEU A 114 10.09 2.22 15.05
C LEU A 114 8.60 2.19 15.43
N PHE A 115 7.93 1.05 15.21
CA PHE A 115 6.55 0.82 15.66
C PHE A 115 6.42 1.00 17.17
N TYR A 116 7.30 0.39 17.97
CA TYR A 116 7.27 0.52 19.43
C TYR A 116 7.54 1.95 19.93
N ILE A 117 8.44 2.70 19.27
CA ILE A 117 8.69 4.12 19.60
C ILE A 117 7.43 4.96 19.37
N VAL A 118 6.75 4.80 18.23
CA VAL A 118 5.47 5.48 17.94
C VAL A 118 4.42 5.07 18.97
N MET A 119 4.21 3.77 19.18
CA MET A 119 3.21 3.24 20.12
C MET A 119 3.37 3.76 21.55
N ASN A 120 4.60 3.82 22.07
CA ASN A 120 4.86 4.33 23.41
C ASN A 120 4.60 5.83 23.50
N HIS A 121 5.08 6.63 22.54
CA HIS A 121 4.82 8.07 22.52
C HIS A 121 3.31 8.39 22.47
N PHE A 122 2.55 7.70 21.62
CA PHE A 122 1.10 7.90 21.51
C PHE A 122 0.33 7.51 22.79
N ARG A 123 0.82 6.49 23.51
CA ARG A 123 0.34 6.12 24.85
C ARG A 123 0.65 7.19 25.90
N GLU A 124 1.86 7.75 25.89
CA GLU A 124 2.28 8.83 26.81
C GLU A 124 1.48 10.12 26.62
N ILE A 125 1.22 10.52 25.37
CA ILE A 125 0.33 11.67 25.11
C ILE A 125 -1.16 11.32 25.26
N GLY A 126 -1.54 10.06 25.49
CA GLY A 126 -2.94 9.65 25.66
C GLY A 126 -3.80 9.89 24.42
N VAL A 127 -3.25 9.63 23.23
CA VAL A 127 -3.96 9.73 21.94
C VAL A 127 -4.18 8.32 21.38
N SER A 128 -5.44 7.92 21.23
CA SER A 128 -5.81 6.59 20.75
C SER A 128 -5.59 6.44 19.24
N ILE A 129 -4.79 5.43 18.87
CA ILE A 129 -4.46 5.05 17.50
C ILE A 129 -4.82 3.57 17.25
N THR A 130 -5.01 3.21 15.99
CA THR A 130 -5.64 1.94 15.59
C THR A 130 -4.84 1.12 14.57
N GLU A 131 -4.05 1.79 13.74
CA GLU A 131 -3.08 1.18 12.83
C GLU A 131 -1.89 2.13 12.67
N VAL A 132 -0.69 1.56 12.55
CA VAL A 132 0.53 2.29 12.16
C VAL A 132 1.08 1.62 10.90
N MET A 133 1.33 2.41 9.86
CA MET A 133 1.83 1.94 8.57
C MET A 133 3.19 2.58 8.29
N TYR A 134 4.18 1.78 7.93
CA TYR A 134 5.49 2.26 7.50
C TYR A 134 5.54 2.37 5.97
N TRP A 135 5.87 3.56 5.45
CA TRP A 135 5.85 3.89 4.02
C TRP A 135 7.23 4.35 3.51
N ARG A 136 8.30 3.62 3.87
CA ARG A 136 9.70 3.83 3.43
C ARG A 136 10.36 5.15 3.84
N ASP A 137 9.73 6.30 3.62
CA ASP A 137 10.24 7.62 4.02
C ASP A 137 9.23 8.51 4.75
N TYR A 138 8.08 7.93 5.14
CA TYR A 138 7.14 8.48 6.11
C TYR A 138 6.38 7.37 6.87
N VAL A 139 5.65 7.75 7.91
CA VAL A 139 4.77 6.89 8.73
C VAL A 139 3.34 7.40 8.65
N ALA A 140 2.38 6.48 8.54
CA ALA A 140 0.96 6.74 8.74
C ALA A 140 0.52 6.29 10.14
N VAL A 141 -0.35 7.07 10.79
CA VAL A 141 -0.93 6.78 12.10
C VAL A 141 -2.44 6.97 12.01
N ILE A 142 -3.18 5.87 11.99
CA ILE A 142 -4.64 5.90 11.92
C ILE A 142 -5.16 6.20 13.34
N LEU A 143 -5.91 7.29 13.50
CA LEU A 143 -6.48 7.76 14.76
C LEU A 143 -7.83 7.06 15.02
N GLN A 144 -8.11 6.71 16.27
CA GLN A 144 -9.40 6.08 16.61
C GLN A 144 -10.60 7.03 16.47
N HIS A 145 -10.39 8.35 16.62
CA HIS A 145 -11.47 9.32 16.76
C HIS A 145 -11.16 10.65 16.06
N ARG A 146 -12.15 11.25 15.38
CA ARG A 146 -12.07 12.58 14.73
C ARG A 146 -12.00 13.78 15.70
N ARG A 147 -11.69 13.56 16.97
CA ARG A 147 -11.64 14.57 18.05
C ARG A 147 -10.36 14.41 18.87
N VAL A 148 -9.22 14.58 18.22
CA VAL A 148 -7.88 14.54 18.82
C VAL A 148 -7.32 15.96 18.84
N ASP A 149 -6.63 16.34 19.92
CA ASP A 149 -5.91 17.62 19.96
C ASP A 149 -4.70 17.58 19.02
N THR A 150 -4.85 18.30 17.92
CA THR A 150 -3.90 18.40 16.82
C THR A 150 -2.59 19.08 17.19
N ALA A 151 -2.54 19.85 18.28
CA ALA A 151 -1.31 20.46 18.78
C ALA A 151 -0.38 19.44 19.46
N ARG A 152 -0.91 18.29 19.88
CA ARG A 152 -0.16 17.26 20.63
C ARG A 152 0.42 16.16 19.72
N LEU A 153 0.13 16.23 18.42
CA LEU A 153 0.60 15.26 17.44
C LEU A 153 2.02 15.63 16.92
N PRO A 154 2.97 14.70 16.89
CA PRO A 154 4.30 14.92 16.33
C PRO A 154 4.28 14.98 14.81
N GLN A 155 5.17 15.79 14.23
CA GLN A 155 5.35 15.92 12.77
C GLN A 155 6.33 14.87 12.21
N LYS A 156 7.23 14.35 13.05
CA LYS A 156 8.30 13.42 12.64
C LYS A 156 8.51 12.27 13.63
N VAL A 157 9.07 11.17 13.13
CA VAL A 157 9.68 10.09 13.91
C VAL A 157 10.91 9.61 13.13
N ALA A 158 12.04 9.37 13.79
CA ALA A 158 13.29 8.92 13.16
C ALA A 158 13.65 9.73 11.89
N ASN A 159 13.64 11.05 12.01
CA ASN A 159 13.81 12.03 10.92
C ASN A 159 12.78 12.02 9.78
N ILE A 160 11.98 10.97 9.59
CA ILE A 160 10.92 10.84 8.57
C ILE A 160 9.58 11.45 9.04
N ALA A 161 8.68 11.75 8.10
CA ALA A 161 7.44 12.47 8.39
C ALA A 161 6.33 11.56 8.97
N VAL A 162 5.36 12.14 9.69
CA VAL A 162 4.17 11.42 10.20
C VAL A 162 2.88 12.04 9.64
N SER A 163 1.90 11.20 9.28
CA SER A 163 0.60 11.57 8.68
C SER A 163 -0.56 10.74 9.25
N TYR A 164 -1.82 11.19 9.13
CA TYR A 164 -2.92 10.72 10.00
C TYR A 164 -4.30 10.48 9.30
N CYS A 165 -5.03 9.41 9.68
CA CYS A 165 -6.37 9.04 9.14
C CYS A 165 -7.33 8.44 10.22
N TYR A 166 -8.36 7.66 9.82
CA TYR A 166 -9.38 7.01 10.68
C TYR A 166 -9.78 5.59 10.17
N GLU A 167 -10.34 4.70 11.01
CA GLU A 167 -10.40 3.21 10.82
C GLU A 167 -11.77 2.56 10.41
N ASP A 168 -11.67 1.42 9.68
CA ASP A 168 -12.57 0.23 9.60
C ASP A 168 -11.68 -1.03 9.24
N GLY A 169 -12.04 -2.32 9.11
CA GLY A 169 -13.26 -3.15 9.29
C GLY A 169 -12.88 -4.67 9.42
N ASN A 170 -13.78 -5.66 9.24
CA ASN A 170 -13.60 -7.10 9.63
C ASN A 170 -14.16 -8.13 8.60
N GLN A 171 -13.85 -9.45 8.49
CA GLN A 171 -12.88 -10.44 9.09
C GLN A 171 -12.86 -11.78 8.26
N PRO A 172 -11.99 -12.81 8.52
CA PRO A 172 -11.79 -13.98 7.59
C PRO A 172 -11.89 -15.46 8.11
N GLN A 173 -11.68 -16.49 7.24
CA GLN A 173 -11.69 -17.96 7.50
C GLN A 173 -10.63 -18.82 6.71
N LEU A 174 -10.33 -20.05 7.19
CA LEU A 174 -9.18 -21.01 6.99
C LEU A 174 -8.46 -21.24 5.61
N LEU A 175 -7.25 -21.84 5.65
CA LEU A 175 -6.25 -21.90 4.55
C LEU A 175 -5.47 -23.23 4.34
N ARG A 176 -4.68 -23.26 3.24
CA ARG A 176 -3.53 -24.15 2.96
C ARG A 176 -2.20 -23.56 3.51
N THR A 177 -1.07 -24.21 3.23
CA THR A 177 0.28 -23.89 3.74
C THR A 177 0.63 -22.41 3.70
N LEU A 178 1.03 -21.89 4.86
CA LEU A 178 1.28 -20.48 5.13
C LEU A 178 2.73 -20.06 4.76
N THR A 179 2.93 -18.79 4.41
CA THR A 179 4.26 -18.17 4.23
C THR A 179 4.28 -16.78 4.86
N PRO A 180 5.37 -16.38 5.55
CA PRO A 180 5.48 -15.05 6.13
C PRO A 180 5.30 -13.90 5.12
N ALA A 181 4.69 -12.82 5.59
CA ALA A 181 4.73 -11.51 4.96
C ALA A 181 5.92 -10.66 5.48
N LYS A 182 6.43 -10.95 6.68
CA LYS A 182 7.70 -10.39 7.17
C LYS A 182 8.82 -10.68 6.15
N GLY A 183 9.53 -9.63 5.72
CA GLY A 183 10.65 -9.72 4.77
C GLY A 183 10.30 -9.81 3.27
N ARG A 184 9.02 -9.73 2.88
CA ARG A 184 8.62 -9.65 1.46
C ARG A 184 8.89 -8.28 0.84
N ARG A 185 8.98 -8.24 -0.49
CA ARG A 185 9.28 -7.01 -1.23
C ARG A 185 7.99 -6.36 -1.74
N THR A 186 7.90 -5.05 -1.63
CA THR A 186 6.95 -4.25 -2.41
C THR A 186 7.07 -4.61 -3.90
N ASP A 187 5.93 -4.76 -4.56
CA ASP A 187 5.75 -5.27 -5.93
C ASP A 187 5.96 -6.79 -6.14
N ASP A 188 6.06 -7.60 -5.09
CA ASP A 188 5.90 -9.06 -5.20
C ASP A 188 4.48 -9.40 -5.72
N SER A 189 4.38 -10.29 -6.72
CA SER A 189 3.10 -10.74 -7.30
C SER A 189 2.29 -11.60 -6.31
N VAL A 190 1.00 -11.28 -6.20
CA VAL A 190 0.02 -11.97 -5.34
C VAL A 190 -1.26 -12.29 -6.10
N PHE A 191 -2.01 -13.28 -5.62
CA PHE A 191 -3.24 -13.76 -6.24
C PHE A 191 -4.34 -13.90 -5.20
N LEU A 192 -5.47 -13.23 -5.42
CA LEU A 192 -6.65 -13.27 -4.55
C LEU A 192 -7.71 -14.21 -5.14
N ASP A 193 -8.26 -15.08 -4.32
CA ASP A 193 -9.27 -16.08 -4.75
C ASP A 193 -10.62 -15.43 -5.15
N SER A 194 -11.16 -15.82 -6.30
CA SER A 194 -12.41 -15.30 -6.86
C SER A 194 -13.33 -16.40 -7.38
N TYR A 195 -14.33 -16.78 -6.56
CA TYR A 195 -15.36 -17.79 -6.91
C TYR A 195 -15.92 -17.69 -8.34
N ASP A 196 -16.10 -16.47 -8.86
CA ASP A 196 -16.74 -16.24 -10.17
C ASP A 196 -15.74 -16.07 -11.33
N THR A 197 -14.46 -15.82 -11.04
CA THR A 197 -13.45 -15.43 -12.07
C THR A 197 -12.09 -16.11 -11.96
N GLY A 198 -11.87 -17.02 -11.01
CA GLY A 198 -10.60 -17.70 -10.79
C GLY A 198 -9.69 -16.93 -9.83
N PHE A 199 -8.54 -16.45 -10.30
CA PHE A 199 -7.61 -15.66 -9.48
C PHE A 199 -7.54 -14.21 -9.98
N ILE A 200 -7.63 -13.26 -9.05
CA ILE A 200 -7.38 -11.84 -9.32
C ILE A 200 -5.93 -11.55 -8.92
N GLU A 201 -5.09 -11.32 -9.92
CA GLU A 201 -3.68 -10.94 -9.73
C GLU A 201 -3.57 -9.50 -9.20
N GLY A 202 -2.62 -9.29 -8.30
CA GLY A 202 -2.27 -7.99 -7.75
C GLY A 202 -0.80 -7.92 -7.35
N SER A 203 -0.44 -6.81 -6.71
CA SER A 203 0.91 -6.57 -6.16
C SER A 203 0.83 -6.38 -4.65
N PHE A 204 1.67 -7.08 -3.91
CA PHE A 204 1.91 -6.77 -2.50
C PHE A 204 2.57 -5.39 -2.40
N LYS A 205 2.06 -4.53 -1.51
CA LYS A 205 2.54 -3.14 -1.39
C LYS A 205 3.12 -2.82 -0.01
N VAL A 206 2.34 -3.03 1.06
CA VAL A 206 2.65 -2.55 2.42
C VAL A 206 2.29 -3.60 3.47
N THR A 207 3.05 -3.61 4.57
CA THR A 207 2.71 -4.29 5.83
C THR A 207 2.31 -3.28 6.89
N SER A 208 1.39 -3.64 7.77
CA SER A 208 0.97 -2.81 8.90
C SER A 208 0.56 -3.69 10.09
N PHE A 209 0.27 -3.08 11.23
CA PHE A 209 -0.41 -3.74 12.34
C PHE A 209 -1.71 -3.00 12.64
N GLN A 210 -2.83 -3.73 12.65
CA GLN A 210 -4.14 -3.20 13.03
C GLN A 210 -4.52 -3.72 14.43
N ARG A 211 -5.20 -2.92 15.23
CA ARG A 211 -5.67 -3.34 16.56
C ARG A 211 -6.84 -4.32 16.46
N VAL A 212 -6.88 -5.31 17.36
CA VAL A 212 -8.04 -6.17 17.59
C VAL A 212 -8.78 -5.67 18.84
N ILE A 213 -10.09 -5.44 18.72
CA ILE A 213 -10.92 -5.09 19.87
C ILE A 213 -11.28 -6.39 20.61
N ALA A 214 -10.56 -6.66 21.71
CA ALA A 214 -11.02 -7.60 22.72
C ALA A 214 -12.33 -7.10 23.37
N GLY A 215 -13.15 -8.02 23.89
CA GLY A 215 -14.46 -7.71 24.45
C GLY A 215 -14.43 -6.67 25.58
N GLU A 216 -15.58 -6.03 25.82
CA GLU A 216 -15.72 -4.94 26.80
C GLU A 216 -15.14 -5.32 28.17
N GLY A 217 -14.20 -4.50 28.66
CA GLY A 217 -13.52 -4.70 29.95
C GLY A 217 -12.06 -5.14 29.84
N SER A 218 -11.56 -5.58 28.68
CA SER A 218 -10.13 -5.86 28.51
C SER A 218 -9.29 -4.58 28.48
N SER A 219 -8.23 -4.54 29.28
CA SER A 219 -7.15 -3.53 29.19
C SER A 219 -6.02 -3.93 28.23
N GLU A 220 -6.04 -5.16 27.74
CA GLU A 220 -4.96 -5.75 26.93
C GLU A 220 -5.16 -5.42 25.44
N GLN A 221 -4.24 -4.63 24.89
CA GLN A 221 -4.27 -4.20 23.49
C GLN A 221 -3.72 -5.31 22.59
N GLN A 222 -4.60 -6.15 22.06
CA GLN A 222 -4.24 -7.12 21.02
C GLN A 222 -4.06 -6.42 19.67
N TRP A 223 -3.05 -6.84 18.92
CA TRP A 223 -2.74 -6.37 17.57
C TRP A 223 -2.74 -7.57 16.63
N VAL A 224 -2.98 -7.31 15.35
CA VAL A 224 -2.94 -8.31 14.28
C VAL A 224 -2.14 -7.75 13.11
N PHE A 225 -1.13 -8.49 12.66
CA PHE A 225 -0.33 -8.14 11.49
C PHE A 225 -1.18 -8.20 10.23
N THR A 226 -1.06 -7.17 9.38
CA THR A 226 -1.91 -6.95 8.21
C THR A 226 -1.07 -6.61 6.97
N ILE A 227 -1.61 -6.93 5.80
CA ILE A 227 -1.00 -6.74 4.48
C ILE A 227 -1.94 -5.96 3.57
N TRP A 228 -1.38 -5.04 2.79
CA TRP A 228 -2.11 -4.23 1.83
C TRP A 228 -1.61 -4.54 0.41
N LEU A 229 -2.56 -4.84 -0.47
CA LEU A 229 -2.35 -5.24 -1.85
C LEU A 229 -2.98 -4.22 -2.80
N TYR A 230 -2.36 -3.99 -3.95
CA TYR A 230 -2.98 -3.28 -5.06
C TYR A 230 -3.48 -4.29 -6.11
N MET A 231 -4.78 -4.30 -6.38
CA MET A 231 -5.42 -5.31 -7.24
C MET A 231 -5.57 -4.87 -8.71
N GLY A 232 -4.85 -3.83 -9.13
CA GLY A 232 -4.92 -3.25 -10.49
C GLY A 232 -6.05 -2.24 -10.67
N GLN A 233 -5.85 -1.26 -11.57
CA GLN A 233 -6.78 -0.15 -11.74
C GLN A 233 -8.17 -0.61 -12.28
N ASP A 234 -9.22 -0.11 -11.62
CA ASP A 234 -10.65 -0.45 -11.80
C ASP A 234 -11.08 -1.85 -11.30
N SER A 235 -10.21 -2.58 -10.59
CA SER A 235 -10.54 -3.88 -9.99
C SER A 235 -11.67 -3.84 -8.96
N ALA A 236 -11.86 -2.74 -8.24
CA ALA A 236 -12.96 -2.62 -7.28
C ALA A 236 -14.35 -2.58 -7.94
N ASP A 237 -14.45 -2.35 -9.25
CA ASP A 237 -15.68 -2.50 -10.02
C ASP A 237 -15.93 -3.96 -10.48
N ALA A 238 -15.00 -4.89 -10.17
CA ALA A 238 -15.04 -6.30 -10.52
C ALA A 238 -14.72 -7.27 -9.36
N LEU A 239 -14.46 -6.75 -8.15
CA LEU A 239 -14.14 -7.53 -6.95
C LEU A 239 -15.43 -7.93 -6.22
N PRO A 240 -15.81 -9.23 -6.19
CA PRO A 240 -16.86 -9.70 -5.28
C PRO A 240 -16.38 -9.63 -3.82
N PRO A 241 -17.26 -9.72 -2.81
CA PRO A 241 -16.88 -9.60 -1.39
C PRO A 241 -15.70 -10.49 -1.00
N VAL A 242 -14.56 -9.86 -0.71
CA VAL A 242 -13.24 -10.53 -0.53
C VAL A 242 -13.03 -11.11 0.86
N TYR A 243 -13.90 -10.79 1.81
CA TYR A 243 -13.85 -11.21 3.21
C TYR A 243 -13.62 -12.73 3.32
N GLY A 244 -12.54 -13.12 4.00
CA GLY A 244 -12.17 -14.53 4.20
C GLY A 244 -11.21 -15.14 3.19
N ARG A 245 -10.96 -14.50 2.07
CA ARG A 245 -10.33 -15.19 0.94
C ARG A 245 -8.81 -15.24 1.03
N ALA A 246 -8.25 -16.36 0.57
CA ALA A 246 -6.82 -16.58 0.54
C ALA A 246 -6.09 -15.58 -0.38
N ILE A 247 -4.98 -15.04 0.11
CA ILE A 247 -4.01 -14.24 -0.63
C ILE A 247 -2.80 -15.14 -0.88
N PHE A 248 -2.66 -15.65 -2.10
CA PHE A 248 -1.57 -16.54 -2.49
C PHE A 248 -0.36 -15.78 -3.05
N THR A 249 0.82 -16.38 -2.95
CA THR A 249 2.02 -15.99 -3.71
C THR A 249 2.06 -16.75 -5.05
N VAL A 250 2.99 -16.37 -5.94
CA VAL A 250 3.25 -17.09 -7.19
C VAL A 250 3.57 -18.58 -6.99
N ASP A 251 4.11 -18.95 -5.83
CA ASP A 251 4.47 -20.32 -5.43
C ASP A 251 3.25 -21.14 -4.94
N GLY A 252 2.07 -20.53 -4.83
CA GLY A 252 0.86 -21.15 -4.27
C GLY A 252 0.83 -21.23 -2.73
N CYS A 253 1.85 -20.72 -2.03
CA CYS A 253 1.84 -20.53 -0.58
C CYS A 253 0.91 -19.37 -0.20
N VAL A 254 0.29 -19.42 0.98
CA VAL A 254 -0.65 -18.37 1.40
C VAL A 254 0.03 -17.32 2.29
N LEU A 255 -0.02 -16.08 1.82
CA LEU A 255 0.54 -14.88 2.44
C LEU A 255 -0.39 -14.22 3.48
N GLY A 256 -1.69 -14.49 3.38
CA GLY A 256 -2.69 -13.96 4.31
C GLY A 256 -4.13 -14.21 3.87
N PHE A 257 -5.06 -13.52 4.53
CA PHE A 257 -6.50 -13.59 4.29
C PHE A 257 -7.06 -12.19 4.03
N ALA A 258 -7.77 -11.97 2.93
CA ALA A 258 -8.45 -10.71 2.67
C ALA A 258 -9.48 -10.38 3.76
N ARG A 259 -9.33 -9.19 4.35
CA ARG A 259 -10.11 -8.64 5.48
C ARG A 259 -11.14 -7.62 4.99
N TYR A 260 -10.82 -6.84 3.96
CA TYR A 260 -11.76 -5.99 3.20
C TYR A 260 -11.11 -5.45 1.91
N ALA A 261 -11.92 -4.91 1.00
CA ALA A 261 -11.46 -4.14 -0.17
C ALA A 261 -12.30 -2.86 -0.29
N PRO A 262 -11.72 -1.65 -0.28
CA PRO A 262 -12.50 -0.42 -0.40
C PRO A 262 -13.11 -0.26 -1.80
N GLU A 263 -14.43 -0.19 -1.86
CA GLU A 263 -15.19 0.07 -3.10
C GLU A 263 -14.99 1.51 -3.62
N ASN A 264 -14.67 2.44 -2.71
CA ASN A 264 -14.67 3.89 -2.94
C ASN A 264 -13.50 4.59 -2.23
N GLY A 265 -13.14 5.79 -2.69
CA GLY A 265 -12.05 6.60 -2.13
C GLY A 265 -10.68 6.36 -2.80
N GLN A 266 -9.60 6.88 -2.20
CA GLN A 266 -8.24 6.77 -2.75
C GLN A 266 -7.67 5.34 -2.66
N MET A 267 -8.15 4.54 -1.70
CA MET A 267 -7.86 3.11 -1.61
C MET A 267 -8.82 2.25 -2.44
N LYS A 268 -9.63 2.85 -3.34
CA LYS A 268 -10.35 2.08 -4.36
C LYS A 268 -9.33 1.28 -5.18
N ASN A 269 -9.63 0.01 -5.44
CA ASN A 269 -8.76 -0.98 -6.11
C ASN A 269 -7.64 -1.58 -5.24
N TRP A 270 -7.73 -1.42 -3.92
CA TRP A 270 -6.84 -2.08 -2.95
C TRP A 270 -7.57 -3.19 -2.18
N CYS A 271 -6.83 -4.14 -1.65
CA CYS A 271 -7.32 -5.13 -0.70
C CYS A 271 -6.43 -5.12 0.55
N SER A 272 -7.06 -5.02 1.73
CA SER A 272 -6.42 -5.24 3.02
C SER A 272 -6.67 -6.66 3.48
N GLY A 273 -5.69 -7.29 4.12
CA GLY A 273 -5.77 -8.65 4.65
C GLY A 273 -5.01 -8.85 5.95
N VAL A 274 -5.39 -9.88 6.70
CA VAL A 274 -4.61 -10.38 7.84
C VAL A 274 -3.45 -11.19 7.31
N ALA A 275 -2.23 -10.93 7.80
CA ALA A 275 -1.03 -11.63 7.39
C ALA A 275 -1.02 -13.10 7.87
N ALA A 276 -0.34 -13.99 7.15
CA ALA A 276 -0.23 -15.39 7.53
C ALA A 276 0.68 -15.62 8.76
N ASP A 277 1.60 -14.69 9.05
CA ASP A 277 2.51 -14.72 10.21
C ASP A 277 1.75 -14.90 11.53
N GLU A 278 0.58 -14.26 11.66
CA GLU A 278 -0.36 -14.38 12.79
C GLU A 278 -0.79 -15.81 13.10
N PHE A 279 -0.73 -16.70 12.11
CA PHE A 279 -1.13 -18.10 12.22
C PHE A 279 0.11 -19.01 12.30
N ILE A 280 1.22 -18.63 11.65
CA ILE A 280 2.52 -19.31 11.76
C ILE A 280 3.05 -19.22 13.20
N ASP A 281 3.06 -18.03 13.78
CA ASP A 281 3.57 -17.77 15.14
C ASP A 281 2.72 -18.51 16.21
N ARG A 282 1.48 -18.89 15.89
CA ARG A 282 0.60 -19.71 16.75
C ARG A 282 0.79 -21.22 16.53
N LEU A 283 1.10 -21.66 15.31
CA LEU A 283 1.37 -23.06 14.98
C LEU A 283 2.73 -23.56 15.49
N HIS A 284 3.70 -22.68 15.74
CA HIS A 284 4.98 -23.02 16.38
C HIS A 284 4.93 -23.10 17.92
N ASN A 285 3.77 -22.82 18.53
CA ASN A 285 3.54 -22.87 19.98
C ASN A 285 2.51 -23.97 20.35
N CYS A 286 2.49 -25.08 19.59
CA CYS A 286 1.62 -26.25 19.78
C CYS A 286 2.45 -27.55 19.72
#